data_AF-A0A3N5CZS4-F1
#
_entry.id   AF-A0A3N5CZS4-F1
#
_cell.length_a   1.000
_cell.length_b   1.000
_cell.length_c   1.000
_cell.angle_alpha   90.00
_cell.angle_beta   90.00
_cell.angle_gamma   90.00
#
_symmetry.space_group_name_H-M   'P 1'
#
loop_
_entity.id
_entity.type
_entity.pdbx_description
1 polymer ?
#
loop_
_entity_poly.entity_id
_entity_poly.type
_entity_poly.pdbx_seq_one_letter_code
_entity_poly.pdbx_strand_id
1 'polypeptide(L)'
;MYKNCVFIIESPNKIAKIKELTGSSFVFATGGHFVELVNIEVNKEFNPIFEIKKSTDKKKDKSTHINHMINQCKDKVVYIATDLDREGYGIGYKFYEKIKNLAKTIYRTEFHEITKSGVEKGLNNAVLFSQSNLNLYYSWLGRIVSDQFIGFTLTPYLRKNIKNFEVSAGRVQTPALSILVELDKKIQAFEQKNNDEKLSYSIEAIIDALGSQISIALVEENKMKVFETKELAQNFLNDLKNNLNPLAFLDAIEQKDKEKAPPKPFTTSNLLKDGVRILEMGVKQIQEHAQKLFEAGLITYIRTDSEALSKEYLQEHKAFFEGIYPSVYEYREYKAGKNSQAEAHEAIRITHPHCYEDLKKVCEEHNITDIDDLKVYTLIFFNTICSQSKNAIYENTTLNFKVKTRSFKCSFSQLKSKGFKAIKDLEEEKKLVASYVNNRENISSIKEQNEIAHETIRLQSAFEVWDFFEKLVSYEHSIYTNINLTRKISIINIALISKTQANIEISAQLFNKEKLESKKRYRIIMTFEFEPIEIDTKSVPLNPTGFIVTGYDVTEIAILKDLDEKNKVKDDGVKSRIIHTEKKDPHMSQYKDVKEQ
;
A
#
# COMPACT_ATOMS: atom_id res chain seq x y z
N MET A 1 -10.28 -21.31 -30.04
CA MET A 1 -11.15 -22.46 -29.73
C MET A 1 -12.58 -22.03 -29.32
N TYR A 2 -12.76 -20.89 -28.65
CA TYR A 2 -14.03 -20.50 -28.02
C TYR A 2 -14.93 -19.54 -28.84
N LYS A 3 -14.63 -19.30 -30.14
CA LYS A 3 -15.33 -18.30 -30.98
C LYS A 3 -16.87 -18.43 -30.98
N ASN A 4 -17.38 -19.66 -30.90
CA ASN A 4 -18.81 -19.97 -30.93
C ASN A 4 -19.42 -20.30 -29.54
N CYS A 5 -18.63 -20.18 -28.47
CA CYS A 5 -19.09 -20.46 -27.11
C CYS A 5 -19.77 -19.22 -26.51
N VAL A 6 -20.80 -19.42 -25.70
CA VAL A 6 -21.47 -18.33 -24.99
C VAL A 6 -20.86 -18.15 -23.60
N PHE A 7 -20.51 -16.93 -23.22
CA PHE A 7 -20.05 -16.58 -21.89
C PHE A 7 -21.11 -15.77 -21.16
N ILE A 8 -21.44 -16.19 -19.94
CA ILE A 8 -22.38 -15.50 -19.05
C ILE A 8 -21.60 -15.00 -17.84
N ILE A 9 -21.54 -13.68 -17.67
CA ILE A 9 -20.83 -12.99 -16.58
C ILE A 9 -21.79 -12.11 -15.78
N GLU A 10 -21.34 -11.64 -14.62
CA GLU A 10 -22.15 -10.76 -13.77
C GLU A 10 -22.20 -9.31 -14.28
N SER A 11 -21.01 -8.73 -14.52
CA SER A 11 -20.83 -7.30 -14.76
C SER A 11 -20.70 -6.97 -16.26
N PRO A 12 -21.43 -5.96 -16.78
CA PRO A 12 -21.29 -5.48 -18.16
C PRO A 12 -19.89 -4.97 -18.50
N ASN A 13 -19.17 -4.39 -17.53
CA ASN A 13 -17.85 -3.79 -17.74
C ASN A 13 -16.81 -4.84 -18.17
N LYS A 14 -16.98 -6.10 -17.77
CA LYS A 14 -16.10 -7.21 -18.14
C LYS A 14 -16.31 -7.71 -19.58
N ILE A 15 -17.38 -7.31 -20.27
CA ILE A 15 -17.74 -7.86 -21.59
C ILE A 15 -16.62 -7.61 -22.61
N ALA A 16 -16.15 -6.36 -22.71
CA ALA A 16 -15.15 -5.99 -23.71
C ALA A 16 -13.86 -6.80 -23.54
N LYS A 17 -13.36 -6.89 -22.30
CA LYS A 17 -12.12 -7.61 -22.00
C LYS A 17 -12.26 -9.12 -22.16
N ILE A 18 -13.36 -9.73 -21.72
CA ILE A 18 -13.58 -11.16 -21.93
C ILE A 18 -13.74 -11.50 -23.42
N LYS A 19 -14.36 -10.62 -24.24
CA LYS A 19 -14.40 -10.81 -25.71
C LYS A 19 -13.01 -10.79 -26.32
N GLU A 20 -12.18 -9.82 -25.94
CA GLU A 20 -10.80 -9.69 -26.37
C GLU A 20 -9.99 -10.96 -26.03
N LEU A 21 -10.08 -11.44 -24.79
CA LEU A 21 -9.28 -12.56 -24.28
C LEU A 21 -9.76 -13.94 -24.79
N THR A 22 -11.06 -14.14 -24.96
CA THR A 22 -11.63 -15.44 -25.39
C THR A 22 -11.80 -15.55 -26.91
N GLY A 23 -11.89 -14.42 -27.60
CA GLY A 23 -12.26 -14.33 -29.00
C GLY A 23 -13.71 -14.72 -29.29
N SER A 24 -14.56 -14.90 -28.26
CA SER A 24 -15.98 -15.19 -28.45
C SER A 24 -16.77 -13.93 -28.81
N SER A 25 -17.66 -14.02 -29.80
CA SER A 25 -18.62 -12.95 -30.09
C SER A 25 -19.79 -12.90 -29.09
N PHE A 26 -20.02 -13.99 -28.34
CA PHE A 26 -21.20 -14.18 -27.49
C PHE A 26 -20.84 -14.07 -26.00
N VAL A 27 -20.55 -12.85 -25.53
CA VAL A 27 -20.31 -12.56 -24.11
C VAL A 27 -21.44 -11.65 -23.61
N PHE A 28 -22.17 -12.11 -22.59
CA PHE A 28 -23.34 -11.42 -22.05
C PHE A 28 -23.23 -11.27 -20.52
N ALA A 29 -23.69 -10.13 -20.01
CA ALA A 29 -23.75 -9.87 -18.58
C ALA A 29 -25.19 -9.88 -18.04
N THR A 30 -25.40 -10.46 -16.85
CA THR A 30 -26.70 -10.45 -16.15
C THR A 30 -26.98 -9.10 -15.47
N GLY A 31 -25.96 -8.27 -15.26
CA GLY A 31 -26.03 -7.01 -14.54
C GLY A 31 -26.23 -7.21 -13.03
N GLY A 32 -25.62 -8.24 -12.44
CA GLY A 32 -25.90 -8.69 -11.07
C GLY A 32 -27.09 -9.66 -11.00
N HIS A 33 -27.72 -9.73 -9.82
CA HIS A 33 -28.92 -10.56 -9.60
C HIS A 33 -30.07 -10.15 -10.54
N PHE A 34 -30.58 -11.11 -11.29
CA PHE A 34 -31.71 -10.96 -12.22
C PHE A 34 -33.00 -11.63 -11.73
N VAL A 35 -32.92 -12.41 -10.65
CA VAL A 35 -34.07 -12.91 -9.90
C VAL A 35 -34.18 -12.21 -8.55
N GLU A 36 -35.37 -12.20 -7.98
CA GLU A 36 -35.64 -11.76 -6.62
C GLU A 36 -36.44 -12.82 -5.86
N LEU A 37 -36.19 -12.91 -4.55
CA LEU A 37 -36.95 -13.78 -3.65
C LEU A 37 -38.26 -13.08 -3.29
N VAL A 38 -39.37 -13.55 -3.85
CA VAL A 38 -40.70 -12.94 -3.68
C VAL A 38 -41.47 -13.52 -2.50
N ASN A 39 -41.19 -14.77 -2.14
CA ASN A 39 -41.87 -15.45 -1.04
C ASN A 39 -41.02 -16.57 -0.45
N ILE A 40 -41.27 -16.90 0.81
CA ILE A 40 -40.68 -18.04 1.52
C ILE A 40 -41.85 -18.87 2.05
N GLU A 41 -42.04 -20.07 1.51
CA GLU A 41 -43.08 -20.99 1.98
C GLU A 41 -42.63 -21.66 3.29
N VAL A 42 -42.85 -20.97 4.42
CA VAL A 42 -42.45 -21.44 5.76
C VAL A 42 -43.01 -22.83 6.08
N ASN A 43 -44.25 -23.12 5.66
CA ASN A 43 -44.92 -24.41 5.88
C ASN A 43 -44.38 -25.55 5.01
N LYS A 44 -43.50 -25.25 4.04
CA LYS A 44 -42.83 -26.22 3.17
C LYS A 44 -41.33 -26.12 3.33
N GLU A 45 -40.87 -26.27 4.58
CA GLU A 45 -39.44 -26.27 4.92
C GLU A 45 -38.69 -25.02 4.45
N PHE A 46 -39.33 -23.84 4.55
CA PHE A 46 -38.78 -22.56 4.09
C PHE A 46 -38.45 -22.53 2.59
N ASN A 47 -39.22 -23.24 1.75
CA ASN A 47 -39.00 -23.26 0.31
C ASN A 47 -39.05 -21.84 -0.31
N PRO A 48 -37.95 -21.36 -0.93
CA PRO A 48 -37.88 -20.00 -1.46
C PRO A 48 -38.41 -19.91 -2.91
N ILE A 49 -39.30 -18.95 -3.16
CA ILE A 49 -39.87 -18.68 -4.48
C ILE A 49 -39.15 -17.49 -5.11
N PHE A 50 -38.51 -17.74 -6.25
CA PHE A 50 -37.80 -16.71 -7.00
C PHE A 50 -38.54 -16.35 -8.29
N GLU A 51 -38.61 -15.05 -8.59
CA GLU A 51 -39.12 -14.53 -9.87
C GLU A 51 -38.06 -13.69 -10.57
N ILE A 52 -38.14 -13.60 -11.90
CA ILE A 52 -37.30 -12.67 -12.66
C ILE A 52 -37.73 -11.25 -12.27
N LYS A 53 -36.77 -10.42 -11.87
CA LYS A 53 -37.01 -9.01 -11.52
C LYS A 53 -37.71 -8.31 -12.68
N LYS A 54 -38.92 -7.82 -12.42
CA LYS A 54 -39.69 -6.99 -13.35
C LYS A 54 -39.63 -5.54 -12.86
N SER A 55 -39.42 -4.60 -13.77
CA SER A 55 -39.51 -3.18 -13.46
C SER A 55 -40.63 -2.55 -14.27
N THR A 56 -41.35 -1.60 -13.67
CA THR A 56 -42.30 -0.73 -14.37
C THR A 56 -41.59 0.24 -15.33
N ASP A 57 -40.31 0.51 -15.09
CA ASP A 57 -39.45 1.26 -16.00
C ASP A 57 -38.82 0.31 -17.03
N LYS A 58 -39.25 0.39 -18.29
CA LYS A 58 -38.74 -0.45 -19.39
C LYS A 58 -37.22 -0.37 -19.56
N LYS A 59 -36.56 0.73 -19.17
CA LYS A 59 -35.09 0.84 -19.23
C LYS A 59 -34.39 0.04 -18.13
N LYS A 60 -35.10 -0.28 -17.05
CA LYS A 60 -34.61 -1.07 -15.90
C LYS A 60 -35.11 -2.51 -15.91
N ASP A 61 -36.04 -2.84 -16.81
CA ASP A 61 -36.56 -4.19 -16.95
C ASP A 61 -35.51 -5.12 -17.58
N LYS A 62 -34.94 -5.99 -16.73
CA LYS A 62 -33.94 -6.97 -17.15
C LYS A 62 -34.56 -8.16 -17.88
N SER A 63 -35.88 -8.36 -17.78
CA SER A 63 -36.52 -9.60 -18.25
C SER A 63 -36.31 -9.84 -19.74
N THR A 64 -36.42 -8.81 -20.57
CA THR A 64 -36.22 -8.91 -22.03
C THR A 64 -34.78 -9.28 -22.36
N HIS A 65 -33.80 -8.63 -21.73
CA HIS A 65 -32.37 -8.91 -21.94
C HIS A 65 -31.99 -10.32 -21.48
N ILE A 66 -32.48 -10.75 -20.31
CA ILE A 66 -32.24 -12.10 -19.78
C ILE A 66 -32.87 -13.18 -20.67
N ASN A 67 -34.11 -12.97 -21.14
CA ASN A 67 -34.76 -13.90 -22.07
C ASN A 67 -34.00 -13.98 -23.40
N HIS A 68 -33.47 -12.85 -23.90
CA HIS A 68 -32.59 -12.86 -25.07
C HIS A 68 -31.34 -13.70 -24.81
N MET A 69 -30.66 -13.52 -23.67
CA MET A 69 -29.49 -14.32 -23.30
C MET A 69 -29.80 -15.82 -23.22
N ILE A 70 -30.92 -16.20 -22.60
CA ILE A 70 -31.39 -17.59 -22.52
C ILE A 70 -31.56 -18.18 -23.93
N ASN A 71 -32.21 -17.44 -24.83
CA ASN A 71 -32.39 -17.88 -26.22
C ASN A 71 -31.05 -18.03 -26.96
N GLN A 72 -30.09 -17.14 -26.71
CA GLN A 72 -28.75 -17.22 -27.32
C GLN A 72 -27.95 -18.44 -26.87
N CYS A 73 -28.31 -19.07 -25.75
CA CYS A 73 -27.66 -20.26 -25.21
C CYS A 73 -28.14 -21.57 -25.88
N LYS A 74 -29.26 -21.54 -26.62
CA LYS A 74 -29.87 -22.73 -27.20
C LYS A 74 -28.89 -23.50 -28.10
N ASP A 75 -28.75 -24.80 -27.87
CA ASP A 75 -27.90 -25.73 -28.63
C ASP A 75 -26.39 -25.36 -28.66
N LYS A 76 -25.93 -24.43 -27.81
CA LYS A 76 -24.54 -23.99 -27.73
C LYS A 76 -23.82 -24.50 -26.48
N VAL A 77 -22.49 -24.42 -26.52
CA VAL A 77 -21.63 -24.59 -25.34
C VAL A 77 -21.60 -23.27 -24.58
N VAL A 78 -21.95 -23.31 -23.29
CA VAL A 78 -22.07 -22.14 -22.43
C VAL A 78 -21.06 -22.23 -21.29
N TYR A 79 -20.34 -21.14 -21.03
CA TYR A 79 -19.47 -20.96 -19.87
C TYR A 79 -20.13 -19.93 -18.95
N ILE A 80 -20.56 -20.37 -17.76
CA ILE A 80 -20.99 -19.50 -16.68
C ILE A 80 -19.73 -19.08 -15.92
N ALA A 81 -19.35 -17.82 -16.15
CA ALA A 81 -18.14 -17.16 -15.68
C ALA A 81 -18.50 -16.01 -14.70
N THR A 82 -19.49 -16.25 -13.84
CA THR A 82 -19.80 -15.34 -12.73
C THR A 82 -18.68 -15.34 -11.69
N ASP A 83 -18.70 -14.38 -10.78
CA ASP A 83 -17.64 -14.23 -9.79
C ASP A 83 -17.49 -15.50 -8.92
N LEU A 84 -16.30 -15.68 -8.36
CA LEU A 84 -15.89 -16.84 -7.56
C LEU A 84 -16.42 -16.83 -6.11
N ASP A 85 -17.09 -15.74 -5.69
CA ASP A 85 -17.76 -15.70 -4.39
C ASP A 85 -19.15 -16.39 -4.42
N ARG A 86 -19.74 -16.58 -3.23
CA ARG A 86 -21.09 -17.15 -3.10
C ARG A 86 -22.18 -16.35 -3.83
N GLU A 87 -22.02 -15.03 -3.97
CA GLU A 87 -22.99 -14.19 -4.69
C GLU A 87 -22.96 -14.47 -6.20
N GLY A 88 -21.77 -14.46 -6.78
CA GLY A 88 -21.52 -14.84 -8.17
C GLY A 88 -21.99 -16.26 -8.44
N TYR A 89 -21.76 -17.20 -7.52
CA TYR A 89 -22.27 -18.55 -7.64
C TYR A 89 -23.81 -18.61 -7.59
N GLY A 90 -24.46 -17.82 -6.73
CA GLY A 90 -25.91 -17.67 -6.69
C GLY A 90 -26.51 -17.19 -8.02
N ILE A 91 -25.91 -16.15 -8.61
CA ILE A 91 -26.29 -15.62 -9.93
C ILE A 91 -26.13 -16.70 -11.00
N GLY A 92 -24.96 -17.36 -11.01
CA GLY A 92 -24.62 -18.40 -11.97
C GLY A 92 -25.57 -19.59 -11.89
N TYR A 93 -25.88 -20.06 -10.68
CA TYR A 93 -26.81 -21.16 -10.47
C TYR A 93 -28.22 -20.82 -10.94
N LYS A 94 -28.73 -19.62 -10.60
CA LYS A 94 -30.05 -19.19 -11.06
C LYS A 94 -30.14 -19.08 -12.58
N PHE A 95 -29.04 -18.70 -13.25
CA PHE A 95 -28.99 -18.70 -14.71
C PHE A 95 -28.93 -20.12 -15.27
N TYR A 96 -28.08 -20.99 -14.69
CA TYR A 96 -28.01 -22.41 -15.03
C TYR A 96 -29.38 -23.09 -14.98
N GLU A 97 -30.20 -22.84 -13.94
CA GLU A 97 -31.54 -23.39 -13.84
C GLU A 97 -32.44 -23.07 -15.04
N LYS A 98 -32.25 -21.89 -15.66
CA LYS A 98 -33.02 -21.46 -16.83
C LYS A 98 -32.55 -22.08 -18.14
N ILE A 99 -31.27 -22.47 -18.24
CA ILE A 99 -30.67 -22.95 -19.50
C ILE A 99 -30.30 -24.44 -19.51
N LYS A 100 -30.38 -25.14 -18.38
CA LYS A 100 -29.94 -26.55 -18.23
C LYS A 100 -30.58 -27.53 -19.22
N ASN A 101 -31.79 -27.24 -19.69
CA ASN A 101 -32.52 -28.05 -20.67
C ASN A 101 -32.51 -27.46 -22.09
N LEU A 102 -31.77 -26.35 -22.31
CA LEU A 102 -31.72 -25.61 -23.58
C LEU A 102 -30.32 -25.61 -24.22
N ALA A 103 -29.28 -25.49 -23.40
CA ALA A 103 -27.89 -25.48 -23.86
C ALA A 103 -27.37 -26.89 -24.12
N LYS A 104 -26.41 -27.02 -25.04
CA LYS A 104 -25.76 -28.31 -25.37
C LYS A 104 -24.87 -28.80 -24.23
N THR A 105 -24.07 -27.91 -23.65
CA THR A 105 -23.16 -28.20 -22.54
C THR A 105 -22.94 -26.93 -21.74
N ILE A 106 -22.94 -27.04 -20.41
CA ILE A 106 -22.78 -25.88 -19.53
C ILE A 106 -21.61 -26.13 -18.60
N TYR A 107 -20.61 -25.25 -18.69
CA TYR A 107 -19.43 -25.25 -17.85
C TYR A 107 -19.52 -24.12 -16.82
N ARG A 108 -18.94 -24.38 -15.65
CA ARG A 108 -18.57 -23.37 -14.66
C ARG A 108 -17.07 -23.08 -14.82
N THR A 109 -16.72 -21.81 -14.99
CA THR A 109 -15.32 -21.33 -15.06
C THR A 109 -15.13 -20.17 -14.10
N GLU A 110 -13.95 -20.07 -13.49
CA GLU A 110 -13.62 -19.05 -12.48
C GLU A 110 -12.39 -18.27 -12.92
N PHE A 111 -12.47 -16.94 -12.83
CA PHE A 111 -11.38 -16.03 -13.20
C PHE A 111 -10.94 -15.24 -11.97
N HIS A 112 -9.75 -15.53 -11.45
CA HIS A 112 -9.17 -14.83 -10.29
C HIS A 112 -8.60 -13.45 -10.66
N GLU A 113 -8.27 -13.28 -11.94
CA GLU A 113 -7.81 -12.05 -12.57
C GLU A 113 -8.27 -12.04 -14.03
N ILE A 114 -8.52 -10.85 -14.61
CA ILE A 114 -9.00 -10.68 -15.98
C ILE A 114 -7.81 -10.43 -16.92
N THR A 115 -6.83 -11.33 -16.87
CA THR A 115 -5.63 -11.36 -17.71
C THR A 115 -5.73 -12.49 -18.74
N LYS A 116 -4.86 -12.50 -19.75
CA LYS A 116 -4.80 -13.59 -20.73
C LYS A 116 -4.52 -14.95 -20.06
N SER A 117 -3.49 -15.00 -19.22
CA SER A 117 -3.12 -16.19 -18.46
C SER A 117 -4.23 -16.62 -17.49
N GLY A 118 -4.84 -15.67 -16.78
CA GLY A 118 -5.92 -15.92 -15.82
C GLY A 118 -7.17 -16.51 -16.48
N VAL A 119 -7.60 -15.95 -17.61
CA VAL A 119 -8.74 -16.45 -18.38
C VAL A 119 -8.45 -17.82 -19.00
N GLU A 120 -7.26 -18.02 -19.58
CA GLU A 120 -6.86 -19.33 -20.11
C GLU A 120 -6.81 -20.41 -19.01
N LYS A 121 -6.25 -20.10 -17.83
CA LYS A 121 -6.22 -21.01 -16.68
C LYS A 121 -7.63 -21.35 -16.21
N GLY A 122 -8.51 -20.36 -16.12
CA GLY A 122 -9.92 -20.58 -15.75
C GLY A 122 -10.64 -21.50 -16.75
N LEU A 123 -10.44 -21.27 -18.05
CA LEU A 123 -11.04 -22.08 -19.11
C LEU A 123 -10.52 -23.52 -19.14
N ASN A 124 -9.23 -23.72 -18.93
CA ASN A 124 -8.62 -25.06 -18.87
C ASN A 124 -9.10 -25.85 -17.64
N ASN A 125 -9.43 -25.16 -16.56
CA ASN A 125 -9.96 -25.74 -15.33
C ASN A 125 -11.50 -25.76 -15.28
N ALA A 126 -12.18 -25.40 -16.36
CA ALA A 126 -13.63 -25.34 -16.40
C ALA A 126 -14.23 -26.75 -16.23
N VAL A 127 -15.21 -26.87 -15.32
CA VAL A 127 -15.91 -28.12 -15.01
C VAL A 127 -17.35 -28.06 -15.48
N LEU A 128 -18.02 -29.19 -15.68
CA LEU A 128 -19.46 -29.19 -15.90
C LEU A 128 -20.15 -28.51 -14.72
N PHE A 129 -21.11 -27.61 -14.98
CA PHE A 129 -21.80 -26.88 -13.91
C PHE A 129 -22.54 -27.83 -12.94
N SER A 130 -23.01 -28.98 -13.42
CA SER A 130 -23.60 -30.02 -12.57
C SER A 130 -22.61 -30.69 -11.60
N GLN A 131 -21.31 -30.53 -11.84
CA GLN A 131 -20.21 -31.08 -11.04
C GLN A 131 -19.44 -30.00 -10.26
N SER A 132 -19.85 -28.73 -10.36
CA SER A 132 -19.21 -27.65 -9.61
C SER A 132 -19.69 -27.59 -8.14
N ASN A 133 -19.07 -26.72 -7.35
CA ASN A 133 -19.30 -26.64 -5.90
C ASN A 133 -20.68 -26.05 -5.52
N LEU A 134 -21.73 -26.89 -5.55
CA LEU A 134 -23.10 -26.50 -5.18
C LEU A 134 -23.24 -25.99 -3.73
N ASN A 135 -22.29 -26.27 -2.84
CA ASN A 135 -22.35 -25.76 -1.47
C ASN A 135 -22.23 -24.22 -1.41
N LEU A 136 -21.56 -23.60 -2.39
CA LEU A 136 -21.55 -22.14 -2.51
C LEU A 136 -22.95 -21.59 -2.80
N TYR A 137 -23.72 -22.26 -3.67
CA TYR A 137 -25.12 -21.93 -3.91
C TYR A 137 -25.97 -22.11 -2.65
N TYR A 138 -25.85 -23.24 -1.96
CA TYR A 138 -26.63 -23.47 -0.74
C TYR A 138 -26.27 -22.49 0.39
N SER A 139 -25.00 -22.09 0.50
CA SER A 139 -24.56 -21.03 1.41
C SER A 139 -25.20 -19.69 1.07
N TRP A 140 -25.20 -19.30 -0.21
CA TRP A 140 -25.89 -18.11 -0.70
C TRP A 140 -27.40 -18.15 -0.43
N LEU A 141 -28.03 -19.29 -0.71
CA LEU A 141 -29.46 -19.48 -0.53
C LEU A 141 -29.85 -19.35 0.94
N GLY A 142 -29.14 -20.05 1.83
CA GLY A 142 -29.36 -19.96 3.28
C GLY A 142 -29.20 -18.53 3.80
N ARG A 143 -28.20 -17.78 3.29
CA ARG A 143 -28.01 -16.37 3.63
C ARG A 143 -29.21 -15.52 3.24
N ILE A 144 -29.64 -15.56 1.97
CA ILE A 144 -30.73 -14.70 1.48
C ILE A 144 -32.06 -15.05 2.15
N VAL A 145 -32.38 -16.34 2.30
CA VAL A 145 -33.59 -16.79 2.97
C VAL A 145 -33.60 -16.34 4.43
N SER A 146 -32.48 -16.50 5.15
CA SER A 146 -32.35 -16.07 6.55
C SER A 146 -32.48 -14.56 6.71
N ASP A 147 -31.80 -13.78 5.86
CA ASP A 147 -31.83 -12.31 5.91
C ASP A 147 -33.26 -11.80 5.67
N GLN A 148 -33.96 -12.36 4.68
CA GLN A 148 -35.34 -11.96 4.34
C GLN A 148 -36.37 -12.44 5.36
N PHE A 149 -36.23 -13.67 5.88
CA PHE A 149 -37.10 -14.19 6.94
C PHE A 149 -37.04 -13.32 8.19
N ILE A 150 -35.84 -13.00 8.68
CA ILE A 150 -35.66 -12.14 9.85
C ILE A 150 -36.20 -10.73 9.59
N GLY A 151 -35.93 -10.16 8.41
CA GLY A 151 -36.44 -8.86 8.01
C GLY A 151 -37.97 -8.80 8.03
N PHE A 152 -38.63 -9.79 7.43
CA PHE A 152 -40.10 -9.87 7.34
C PHE A 152 -40.77 -10.18 8.69
N THR A 153 -40.13 -10.96 9.55
CA THR A 153 -40.68 -11.27 10.88
C THR A 153 -40.49 -10.12 11.86
N LEU A 154 -39.27 -9.56 11.96
CA LEU A 154 -38.95 -8.59 13.01
C LEU A 154 -39.30 -7.15 12.65
N THR A 155 -39.21 -6.73 11.39
CA THR A 155 -39.46 -5.32 11.01
C THR A 155 -40.89 -4.87 11.34
N PRO A 156 -41.96 -5.63 11.01
CA PRO A 156 -43.32 -5.25 11.39
C PRO A 156 -43.50 -5.16 12.91
N TYR A 157 -42.88 -6.07 13.65
CA TYR A 157 -42.88 -6.06 15.12
C TYR A 157 -42.19 -4.81 15.68
N LEU A 158 -41.01 -4.44 15.18
CA LEU A 158 -40.29 -3.24 15.61
C LEU A 158 -41.07 -1.96 15.32
N ARG A 159 -41.62 -1.83 14.11
CA ARG A 159 -42.42 -0.66 13.72
C ARG A 159 -43.63 -0.46 14.62
N LYS A 160 -44.31 -1.55 14.99
CA LYS A 160 -45.45 -1.54 15.92
C LYS A 160 -45.05 -1.07 17.32
N ASN A 161 -43.91 -1.53 17.85
CA ASN A 161 -43.51 -1.25 19.23
C ASN A 161 -42.78 0.10 19.40
N ILE A 162 -41.93 0.47 18.43
CA ILE A 162 -41.13 1.71 18.48
C ILE A 162 -41.91 2.92 17.92
N LYS A 163 -43.04 2.67 17.22
CA LYS A 163 -43.86 3.70 16.54
C LYS A 163 -43.07 4.55 15.54
N ASN A 164 -42.04 3.96 14.93
CA ASN A 164 -41.29 4.58 13.85
C ASN A 164 -41.36 3.64 12.63
N PHE A 165 -41.87 4.14 11.51
CA PHE A 165 -42.03 3.35 10.27
C PHE A 165 -40.74 3.22 9.46
N GLU A 166 -39.72 4.03 9.76
CA GLU A 166 -38.44 4.03 9.04
C GLU A 166 -37.48 2.93 9.55
N VAL A 167 -37.77 2.33 10.72
CA VAL A 167 -36.91 1.28 11.27
C VAL A 167 -37.05 -0.03 10.49
N SER A 168 -35.93 -0.73 10.38
CA SER A 168 -35.84 -2.08 9.83
C SER A 168 -34.97 -2.95 10.72
N ALA A 169 -35.30 -4.24 10.77
CA ALA A 169 -34.46 -5.26 11.40
C ALA A 169 -33.61 -5.94 10.33
N GLY A 170 -32.33 -6.14 10.63
CA GLY A 170 -31.43 -6.90 9.77
C GLY A 170 -30.58 -7.84 10.62
N ARG A 171 -30.46 -9.10 10.18
CA ARG A 171 -29.71 -10.14 10.91
C ARG A 171 -28.30 -9.72 11.32
N VAL A 172 -27.62 -8.91 10.49
CA VAL A 172 -26.26 -8.41 10.73
C VAL A 172 -26.24 -6.94 11.16
N GLN A 173 -27.09 -6.11 10.55
CA GLN A 173 -27.14 -4.67 10.85
C GLN A 173 -27.60 -4.39 12.30
N THR A 174 -28.57 -5.15 12.81
CA THR A 174 -29.09 -4.97 14.16
C THR A 174 -28.05 -5.29 15.25
N PRO A 175 -27.33 -6.43 15.21
CA PRO A 175 -26.20 -6.66 16.12
C PRO A 175 -25.06 -5.63 15.99
N ALA A 176 -24.73 -5.20 14.77
CA ALA A 176 -23.70 -4.18 14.56
C ALA A 176 -24.06 -2.85 15.24
N LEU A 177 -25.32 -2.42 15.11
CA LEU A 177 -25.83 -1.25 15.82
C LEU A 177 -25.79 -1.45 17.34
N SER A 178 -26.12 -2.66 17.83
CA SER A 178 -26.04 -2.98 19.27
C SER A 178 -24.65 -2.76 19.84
N ILE A 179 -23.59 -3.15 19.12
CA ILE A 179 -22.20 -2.92 19.54
C ILE A 179 -21.91 -1.42 19.68
N LEU A 180 -22.38 -0.59 18.74
CA LEU A 180 -22.22 0.86 18.81
C LEU A 180 -22.98 1.45 19.99
N VAL A 181 -24.21 1.01 20.22
CA VAL A 181 -25.02 1.44 21.37
C VAL A 181 -24.38 1.05 22.70
N GLU A 182 -23.77 -0.13 22.81
CA GLU A 182 -23.03 -0.54 24.00
C GLU A 182 -21.78 0.33 24.24
N LEU A 183 -21.07 0.71 23.19
CA LEU A 183 -19.94 1.63 23.29
C LEU A 183 -20.41 3.04 23.70
N ASP A 184 -21.48 3.55 23.11
CA ASP A 184 -22.07 4.83 23.46
C ASP A 184 -22.51 4.88 24.94
N LYS A 185 -23.17 3.82 25.43
CA LYS A 185 -23.50 3.70 26.86
C LYS A 185 -22.26 3.73 27.76
N LYS A 186 -21.15 3.11 27.35
CA LYS A 186 -19.88 3.16 28.10
C LYS A 186 -19.30 4.58 28.10
N ILE A 187 -19.39 5.30 26.99
CA ILE A 187 -18.96 6.70 26.89
C ILE A 187 -19.83 7.58 27.80
N GLN A 188 -21.15 7.47 27.73
CA GLN A 188 -22.08 8.21 28.60
C GLN A 188 -21.84 7.92 30.08
N ALA A 189 -21.65 6.64 30.44
CA ALA A 189 -21.32 6.25 31.82
C ALA A 189 -19.97 6.83 32.26
N PHE A 190 -18.98 6.91 31.37
CA PHE A 190 -17.72 7.58 31.64
C PHE A 190 -17.90 9.10 31.77
N GLU A 191 -18.72 9.74 30.95
CA GLU A 191 -19.02 11.17 31.01
C GLU A 191 -19.77 11.59 32.28
N GLN A 192 -20.58 10.71 32.86
CA GLN A 192 -21.27 10.94 34.14
C GLN A 192 -20.36 10.88 35.36
N LYS A 193 -19.16 10.30 35.25
CA LYS A 193 -18.18 10.29 36.33
C LYS A 193 -17.73 11.70 36.69
N ASN A 194 -17.40 11.90 37.95
CA ASN A 194 -16.79 13.15 38.41
C ASN A 194 -15.43 13.36 37.72
N ASN A 195 -15.00 14.61 37.56
CA ASN A 195 -13.73 14.92 36.88
C ASN A 195 -12.55 14.17 37.52
N ASP A 196 -12.53 14.02 38.84
CA ASP A 196 -11.46 13.32 39.54
C ASP A 196 -11.41 11.81 39.21
N GLU A 197 -12.55 11.18 38.90
CA GLU A 197 -12.64 9.77 38.53
C GLU A 197 -12.31 9.49 37.04
N LYS A 198 -12.28 10.54 36.22
CA LYS A 198 -11.87 10.49 34.81
C LYS A 198 -10.37 10.66 34.64
N LEU A 199 -9.70 11.17 35.67
CA LEU A 199 -8.28 11.47 35.64
C LEU A 199 -7.49 10.31 36.23
N SER A 200 -6.29 10.14 35.69
CA SER A 200 -5.31 9.22 36.23
C SER A 200 -3.98 9.96 36.26
N TYR A 201 -3.24 9.81 37.35
CA TYR A 201 -2.04 10.60 37.59
C TYR A 201 -0.83 9.69 37.46
N SER A 202 0.21 10.14 36.75
CA SER A 202 1.51 9.50 36.73
C SER A 202 2.55 10.48 37.29
N ILE A 203 3.72 9.95 37.66
CA ILE A 203 4.85 10.76 38.11
C ILE A 203 5.98 10.61 37.09
N GLU A 204 6.44 11.75 36.58
CA GLU A 204 7.62 11.85 35.75
C GLU A 204 8.67 12.71 36.48
N ALA A 205 9.94 12.37 36.30
CA ALA A 205 11.07 13.17 36.73
C ALA A 205 11.84 13.66 35.50
N ILE A 206 12.17 14.94 35.47
CA ILE A 206 13.05 15.52 34.46
C ILE A 206 14.46 15.49 35.03
N ILE A 207 15.36 14.80 34.34
CA ILE A 207 16.76 14.65 34.73
C ILE A 207 17.66 15.34 33.72
N ASP A 208 18.77 15.89 34.19
CA ASP A 208 19.89 16.28 33.33
C ASP A 208 20.80 15.07 33.15
N ALA A 209 20.91 14.59 31.92
CA ALA A 209 21.83 13.54 31.52
C ALA A 209 22.82 14.15 30.52
N LEU A 210 24.02 14.48 31.01
CA LEU A 210 25.13 15.00 30.19
C LEU A 210 24.77 16.26 29.39
N GLY A 211 24.00 17.19 30.00
CA GLY A 211 23.58 18.44 29.38
C GLY A 211 22.32 18.33 28.52
N SER A 212 21.68 17.15 28.48
CA SER A 212 20.38 16.93 27.84
C SER A 212 19.31 16.64 28.88
N GLN A 213 18.16 17.32 28.78
CA GLN A 213 17.01 17.02 29.63
C GLN A 213 16.26 15.79 29.12
N ILE A 214 16.03 14.81 29.99
CA ILE A 214 15.29 13.59 29.69
C ILE A 214 14.17 13.42 30.71
N SER A 215 12.95 13.07 30.25
CA SER A 215 11.86 12.66 31.14
C SER A 215 11.93 11.15 31.42
N ILE A 216 11.88 10.77 32.68
CA ILE A 216 11.80 9.38 33.16
C ILE A 216 10.49 9.18 33.92
N ALA A 217 9.76 8.11 33.62
CA ALA A 217 8.46 7.82 34.25
C ALA A 217 8.62 6.82 35.41
N LEU A 218 7.88 7.03 36.50
CA LEU A 218 7.82 6.09 37.62
C LEU A 218 7.18 4.78 37.17
N VAL A 219 7.80 3.64 37.54
CA VAL A 219 7.32 2.31 37.18
C VAL A 219 7.18 1.39 38.38
N GLU A 220 6.22 0.47 38.29
CA GLU A 220 5.97 -0.64 39.21
C GLU A 220 5.73 -1.89 38.37
N GLU A 221 6.41 -3.00 38.69
CA GLU A 221 6.36 -4.24 37.90
C GLU A 221 6.58 -4.04 36.38
N ASN A 222 7.54 -3.18 36.02
CA ASN A 222 7.87 -2.81 34.63
C ASN A 222 6.75 -2.12 33.83
N LYS A 223 5.71 -1.60 34.49
CA LYS A 223 4.66 -0.77 33.89
C LYS A 223 4.65 0.62 34.52
N MET A 224 4.17 1.61 33.76
CA MET A 224 3.98 2.96 34.27
C MET A 224 3.05 2.90 35.50
N LYS A 225 3.51 3.45 36.63
CA LYS A 225 2.69 3.52 37.84
C LYS A 225 1.68 4.64 37.68
N VAL A 226 0.41 4.30 37.89
CA VAL A 226 -0.72 5.21 37.80
C VAL A 226 -1.39 5.30 39.16
N PHE A 227 -1.74 6.52 39.56
CA PHE A 227 -2.45 6.83 40.79
C PHE A 227 -3.87 7.26 40.47
N GLU A 228 -4.82 6.78 41.27
CA GLU A 228 -6.25 7.08 41.12
C GLU A 228 -6.58 8.53 41.48
N THR A 229 -5.81 9.16 42.36
CA THR A 229 -6.05 10.55 42.80
C THR A 229 -4.79 11.40 42.79
N LYS A 230 -4.98 12.70 42.63
CA LYS A 230 -3.92 13.70 42.67
C LYS A 230 -3.20 13.70 44.02
N GLU A 231 -3.96 13.52 45.10
CA GLU A 231 -3.43 13.51 46.46
C GLU A 231 -2.48 12.35 46.69
N LEU A 232 -2.83 11.13 46.24
CA LEU A 232 -1.95 9.97 46.33
C LEU A 232 -0.65 10.19 45.54
N ALA A 233 -0.75 10.75 44.32
CA ALA A 233 0.42 11.09 43.53
C ALA A 233 1.28 12.18 44.18
N GLN A 234 0.68 13.22 44.75
CA GLN A 234 1.38 14.31 45.43
C GLN A 234 2.05 13.85 46.72
N ASN A 235 1.39 13.03 47.53
CA ASN A 235 1.98 12.45 48.73
C ASN A 235 3.20 11.59 48.37
N PHE A 236 3.10 10.77 47.32
CA PHE A 236 4.23 9.99 46.82
C PHE A 236 5.37 10.89 46.29
N LEU A 237 5.03 11.95 45.55
CA LEU A 237 6.00 12.92 45.04
C LEU A 237 6.70 13.68 46.17
N ASN A 238 5.98 14.05 47.23
CA ASN A 238 6.53 14.75 48.39
C ASN A 238 7.49 13.85 49.17
N ASP A 239 7.13 12.57 49.39
CA ASP A 239 8.05 11.57 49.96
C ASP A 239 9.33 11.42 49.12
N LEU A 240 9.19 11.40 47.79
CA LEU A 240 10.34 11.41 46.89
C LEU A 240 11.21 12.67 47.02
N LYS A 241 10.61 13.85 47.23
CA LYS A 241 11.32 15.15 47.33
C LYS A 241 11.94 15.44 48.70
N ASN A 242 11.44 14.84 49.78
CA ASN A 242 11.63 15.34 51.15
C ASN A 242 13.07 15.31 51.74
N ASN A 243 14.16 15.14 50.99
CA ASN A 243 15.53 15.18 51.53
C ASN A 243 16.64 15.45 50.47
N LEU A 244 16.80 16.71 50.01
CA LEU A 244 17.73 17.14 48.93
C LEU A 244 17.34 16.62 47.54
N ASN A 245 17.73 17.37 46.48
CA ASN A 245 17.50 17.02 45.07
C ASN A 245 17.84 15.54 44.83
N PRO A 246 16.84 14.64 44.69
CA PRO A 246 17.12 13.23 44.61
C PRO A 246 17.83 12.97 43.28
N LEU A 247 19.05 12.45 43.36
CA LEU A 247 19.80 12.05 42.17
C LEU A 247 19.11 10.83 41.54
N ALA A 248 18.97 10.86 40.22
CA ALA A 248 18.58 9.70 39.45
C ALA A 248 19.83 8.88 39.11
N PHE A 249 19.89 7.65 39.62
CA PHE A 249 20.96 6.71 39.30
C PHE A 249 20.55 5.85 38.11
N LEU A 250 21.39 5.80 37.07
CA LEU A 250 21.19 4.86 35.97
C LEU A 250 21.57 3.45 36.44
N ASP A 251 20.58 2.59 36.56
CA ASP A 251 20.69 1.23 37.12
C ASP A 251 21.04 0.21 36.03
N ALA A 252 20.38 0.31 34.87
CA ALA A 252 20.62 -0.58 33.74
C ALA A 252 20.26 0.08 32.40
N ILE A 253 21.00 -0.32 31.37
CA ILE A 253 20.68 -0.04 29.96
C ILE A 253 20.31 -1.36 29.30
N GLU A 254 19.12 -1.44 28.73
CA GLU A 254 18.68 -2.58 27.93
C GLU A 254 18.52 -2.15 26.48
N GLN A 255 19.28 -2.79 25.58
CA GLN A 255 19.14 -2.60 24.15
C GLN A 255 18.62 -3.88 23.50
N LYS A 256 17.54 -3.74 22.72
CA LYS A 256 16.95 -4.86 21.98
C LYS A 256 16.52 -4.42 20.60
N ASP A 257 17.00 -5.12 19.59
CA ASP A 257 16.48 -4.98 18.24
C ASP A 257 15.08 -5.58 18.18
N LYS A 258 14.15 -4.79 17.64
CA LYS A 258 12.76 -5.18 17.40
C LYS A 258 12.46 -5.05 15.92
N GLU A 259 12.06 -6.16 15.34
CA GLU A 259 11.65 -6.21 13.95
C GLU A 259 10.17 -5.82 13.81
N LYS A 260 9.90 -5.02 12.80
CA LYS A 260 8.55 -4.74 12.32
C LYS A 260 8.41 -5.34 10.93
N ALA A 261 7.55 -6.35 10.83
CA ALA A 261 7.24 -6.99 9.57
C ALA A 261 6.58 -6.01 8.58
N PRO A 262 6.80 -6.20 7.26
CA PRO A 262 6.03 -5.52 6.23
C PRO A 262 4.53 -5.77 6.37
N PRO A 263 3.69 -4.90 5.80
CA PRO A 263 2.28 -5.21 5.63
C PRO A 263 2.14 -6.50 4.82
N LYS A 264 1.19 -7.33 5.20
CA LYS A 264 0.85 -8.51 4.42
C LYS A 264 0.09 -8.12 3.15
N PRO A 265 0.05 -9.00 2.13
CA PRO A 265 -0.79 -8.80 0.95
C PRO A 265 -2.23 -8.50 1.36
N PHE A 266 -2.89 -7.61 0.63
CA PHE A 266 -4.22 -7.16 1.01
C PHE A 266 -5.27 -8.27 0.95
N THR A 267 -6.03 -8.38 2.03
CA THR A 267 -7.39 -8.91 2.00
C THR A 267 -8.37 -7.76 1.76
N THR A 268 -9.65 -8.07 1.51
CA THR A 268 -10.69 -7.02 1.42
C THR A 268 -10.73 -6.16 2.67
N SER A 269 -10.70 -6.74 3.87
CA SER A 269 -10.78 -5.97 5.12
C SER A 269 -9.56 -5.06 5.32
N ASN A 270 -8.36 -5.53 4.99
CA ASN A 270 -7.14 -4.74 5.12
C ASN A 270 -7.07 -3.62 4.08
N LEU A 271 -7.46 -3.87 2.83
CA LEU A 271 -7.54 -2.83 1.79
C LEU A 271 -8.50 -1.71 2.21
N LEU A 272 -9.70 -2.05 2.71
CA LEU A 272 -10.68 -1.05 3.11
C LEU A 272 -10.23 -0.25 4.33
N LYS A 273 -9.61 -0.91 5.31
CA LYS A 273 -9.06 -0.25 6.50
C LYS A 273 -7.95 0.73 6.13
N ASP A 274 -7.01 0.29 5.30
CA ASP A 274 -5.88 1.14 4.89
C ASP A 274 -6.32 2.22 3.90
N GLY A 275 -7.29 1.96 3.02
CA GLY A 275 -7.88 2.97 2.15
C GLY A 275 -8.56 4.09 2.93
N VAL A 276 -9.35 3.78 3.97
CA VAL A 276 -9.95 4.80 4.84
C VAL A 276 -8.88 5.63 5.55
N ARG A 277 -7.82 4.98 6.06
CA ARG A 277 -6.76 5.66 6.82
C ARG A 277 -5.84 6.51 5.94
N ILE A 278 -5.48 6.01 4.76
CA ILE A 278 -4.42 6.58 3.90
C ILE A 278 -5.01 7.48 2.82
N LEU A 279 -6.12 7.07 2.20
CA LEU A 279 -6.75 7.81 1.10
C LEU A 279 -7.89 8.71 1.57
N GLU A 280 -8.30 8.59 2.84
CA GLU A 280 -9.43 9.33 3.43
C GLU A 280 -10.75 9.12 2.67
N MET A 281 -10.87 7.97 1.98
CA MET A 281 -12.04 7.59 1.19
C MET A 281 -13.03 6.75 2.00
N GLY A 282 -14.32 6.88 1.69
CA GLY A 282 -15.34 6.00 2.25
C GLY A 282 -15.19 4.56 1.75
N VAL A 283 -15.55 3.58 2.60
CA VAL A 283 -15.49 2.13 2.28
C VAL A 283 -16.14 1.80 0.94
N LYS A 284 -17.32 2.39 0.66
CA LYS A 284 -18.05 2.17 -0.59
C LYS A 284 -17.26 2.65 -1.82
N GLN A 285 -16.65 3.83 -1.74
CA GLN A 285 -15.85 4.38 -2.85
C GLN A 285 -14.65 3.47 -3.14
N ILE A 286 -13.91 3.07 -2.10
CA ILE A 286 -12.75 2.18 -2.26
C ILE A 286 -13.15 0.88 -2.95
N GLN A 287 -14.29 0.28 -2.57
CA GLN A 287 -14.79 -0.93 -3.22
C GLN A 287 -15.16 -0.70 -4.68
N GLU A 288 -15.80 0.43 -5.01
CA GLU A 288 -16.18 0.77 -6.38
C GLU A 288 -14.94 0.97 -7.27
N HIS A 289 -13.94 1.71 -6.80
CA HIS A 289 -12.67 1.91 -7.50
C HIS A 289 -11.90 0.60 -7.68
N ALA A 290 -11.76 -0.20 -6.61
CA ALA A 290 -11.10 -1.50 -6.69
C ALA A 290 -11.85 -2.45 -7.66
N GLN A 291 -13.18 -2.42 -7.69
CA GLN A 291 -13.96 -3.24 -8.63
C GLN A 291 -13.65 -2.85 -10.07
N LYS A 292 -13.59 -1.55 -10.40
CA LYS A 292 -13.20 -1.09 -11.74
C LYS A 292 -11.80 -1.57 -12.12
N LEU A 293 -10.83 -1.47 -11.21
CA LEU A 293 -9.45 -1.94 -11.45
C LEU A 293 -9.41 -3.45 -11.73
N PHE A 294 -10.19 -4.25 -11.00
CA PHE A 294 -10.30 -5.69 -11.24
C PHE A 294 -10.94 -5.98 -12.60
N GLU A 295 -12.03 -5.29 -12.94
CA GLU A 295 -12.74 -5.47 -14.22
C GLU A 295 -11.88 -5.03 -15.42
N ALA A 296 -10.99 -4.06 -15.22
CA ALA A 296 -9.98 -3.63 -16.19
C ALA A 296 -8.79 -4.61 -16.30
N GLY A 297 -8.65 -5.55 -15.36
CA GLY A 297 -7.58 -6.54 -15.34
C GLY A 297 -6.27 -6.05 -14.72
N LEU A 298 -6.29 -4.95 -13.95
CA LEU A 298 -5.11 -4.37 -13.29
C LEU A 298 -4.81 -4.99 -11.93
N ILE A 299 -5.83 -5.53 -11.25
CA ILE A 299 -5.68 -6.20 -9.95
C ILE A 299 -6.43 -7.52 -9.92
N THR A 300 -6.09 -8.37 -8.96
CA THR A 300 -6.82 -9.61 -8.65
C THR A 300 -8.19 -9.35 -8.00
N TYR A 301 -9.00 -10.39 -7.88
CA TYR A 301 -10.34 -10.31 -7.33
C TYR A 301 -10.41 -9.67 -5.93
N ILE A 302 -11.25 -8.65 -5.79
CA ILE A 302 -11.25 -7.77 -4.61
C ILE A 302 -11.98 -8.34 -3.37
N ARG A 303 -12.74 -9.42 -3.52
CA ARG A 303 -13.48 -10.06 -2.42
C ARG A 303 -12.77 -11.34 -1.98
N THR A 304 -11.80 -11.16 -1.09
CA THR A 304 -10.91 -12.20 -0.61
C THR A 304 -10.56 -11.98 0.86
N ASP A 305 -10.54 -13.06 1.63
CA ASP A 305 -10.00 -13.12 2.99
C ASP A 305 -8.62 -13.80 3.03
N SER A 306 -8.06 -14.12 1.86
CA SER A 306 -6.77 -14.79 1.70
C SER A 306 -5.65 -13.75 1.58
N GLU A 307 -4.56 -14.00 2.30
CA GLU A 307 -3.30 -13.26 2.18
C GLU A 307 -2.35 -13.97 1.19
N ALA A 308 -2.75 -15.12 0.63
CA ALA A 308 -1.88 -15.95 -0.19
C ALA A 308 -1.57 -15.31 -1.55
N LEU A 309 -0.36 -15.57 -2.04
CA LEU A 309 0.08 -15.22 -3.40
C LEU A 309 0.40 -16.51 -4.16
N SER A 310 0.06 -16.56 -5.45
CA SER A 310 0.36 -17.71 -6.29
C SER A 310 1.86 -17.87 -6.48
N LYS A 311 2.32 -19.13 -6.63
CA LYS A 311 3.76 -19.41 -6.83
C LYS A 311 4.26 -18.79 -8.13
N GLU A 312 3.43 -18.83 -9.16
CA GLU A 312 3.69 -18.24 -10.46
C GLU A 312 3.91 -16.71 -10.32
N TYR A 313 3.00 -16.01 -9.62
CA TYR A 313 3.16 -14.58 -9.39
C TYR A 313 4.36 -14.24 -8.51
N LEU A 314 4.65 -15.02 -7.47
CA LEU A 314 5.82 -14.79 -6.62
C LEU A 314 7.14 -14.91 -7.40
N GLN A 315 7.21 -15.80 -8.39
CA GLN A 315 8.37 -15.92 -9.28
C GLN A 315 8.50 -14.72 -10.21
N GLU A 316 7.39 -14.28 -10.82
CA GLU A 316 7.33 -13.10 -11.69
C GLU A 316 7.71 -11.82 -10.92
N HIS A 317 7.12 -11.64 -9.73
CA HIS A 317 7.40 -10.53 -8.83
C HIS A 317 8.88 -10.50 -8.43
N LYS A 318 9.48 -11.66 -8.13
CA LYS A 318 10.91 -11.73 -7.80
C LYS A 318 11.76 -11.30 -8.99
N ALA A 319 11.52 -11.90 -10.16
CA ALA A 319 12.30 -11.63 -11.36
C ALA A 319 12.29 -10.14 -11.75
N PHE A 320 11.17 -9.44 -11.49
CA PHE A 320 11.02 -8.02 -11.81
C PHE A 320 11.55 -7.09 -10.71
N PHE A 321 11.09 -7.24 -9.48
CA PHE A 321 11.33 -6.24 -8.41
C PHE A 321 12.63 -6.45 -7.63
N GLU A 322 13.24 -7.64 -7.64
CA GLU A 322 14.50 -7.88 -6.92
C GLU A 322 15.64 -7.01 -7.44
N GLY A 323 15.73 -6.83 -8.78
CA GLY A 323 16.72 -5.94 -9.40
C GLY A 323 16.44 -4.45 -9.19
N ILE A 324 15.17 -4.06 -9.03
CA ILE A 324 14.76 -2.66 -8.81
C ILE A 324 15.00 -2.25 -7.34
N TYR A 325 14.78 -3.18 -6.41
CA TYR A 325 14.84 -2.93 -4.97
C TYR A 325 15.79 -3.88 -4.21
N PRO A 326 17.05 -4.08 -4.66
CA PRO A 326 17.92 -5.16 -4.16
C PRO A 326 18.26 -5.02 -2.67
N SER A 327 18.31 -3.80 -2.16
CA SER A 327 18.60 -3.53 -0.74
C SER A 327 17.45 -3.95 0.19
N VAL A 328 16.21 -3.94 -0.29
CA VAL A 328 15.01 -4.14 0.54
C VAL A 328 14.16 -5.33 0.15
N TYR A 329 14.34 -5.92 -1.04
CA TYR A 329 13.58 -7.08 -1.49
C TYR A 329 13.86 -8.32 -0.62
N GLU A 330 12.81 -9.10 -0.33
CA GLU A 330 12.88 -10.39 0.33
C GLU A 330 11.69 -11.27 -0.08
N TYR A 331 11.98 -12.45 -0.63
CA TYR A 331 10.96 -13.42 -1.02
C TYR A 331 10.18 -13.92 0.19
N ARG A 332 8.85 -13.76 0.18
CA ARG A 332 7.97 -14.13 1.29
C ARG A 332 6.73 -14.87 0.80
N GLU A 333 6.54 -16.06 1.35
CA GLU A 333 5.31 -16.82 1.14
C GLU A 333 4.25 -16.46 2.18
N TYR A 334 3.03 -16.25 1.70
CA TYR A 334 1.86 -16.03 2.52
C TYR A 334 0.87 -17.16 2.29
N LYS A 335 0.20 -17.59 3.36
CA LYS A 335 -0.81 -18.65 3.32
C LYS A 335 -2.18 -18.04 3.64
N ALA A 336 -3.23 -18.68 3.15
CA ALA A 336 -4.59 -18.36 3.56
C ALA A 336 -4.69 -18.48 5.10
N GLY A 337 -5.44 -17.56 5.73
CA GLY A 337 -5.64 -17.60 7.17
C GLY A 337 -6.35 -18.89 7.61
N LYS A 338 -6.17 -19.33 8.86
CA LYS A 338 -6.78 -20.56 9.40
C LYS A 338 -8.32 -20.62 9.29
N ASN A 339 -8.98 -19.47 9.18
CA ASN A 339 -10.42 -19.33 9.04
C ASN A 339 -10.84 -18.78 7.66
N SER A 340 -9.90 -18.71 6.70
CA SER A 340 -10.23 -18.28 5.35
C SER A 340 -11.20 -19.29 4.74
N GLN A 341 -12.36 -18.80 4.30
CA GLN A 341 -13.33 -19.65 3.60
C GLN A 341 -12.95 -19.84 2.13
N ALA A 342 -11.81 -19.27 1.72
CA ALA A 342 -11.43 -19.07 0.35
C ALA A 342 -10.01 -19.57 0.08
N GLU A 343 -9.70 -20.83 0.43
CA GLU A 343 -8.39 -21.44 0.15
C GLU A 343 -8.00 -21.39 -1.35
N ALA A 344 -8.96 -21.17 -2.25
CA ALA A 344 -8.74 -20.99 -3.68
C ALA A 344 -8.53 -19.53 -4.12
N HIS A 345 -8.63 -18.53 -3.22
CA HIS A 345 -8.50 -17.12 -3.59
C HIS A 345 -7.09 -16.60 -3.29
N GLU A 346 -6.63 -15.70 -4.15
CA GLU A 346 -5.40 -14.95 -3.95
C GLU A 346 -5.69 -13.64 -3.19
N ALA A 347 -4.65 -13.04 -2.62
CA ALA A 347 -4.71 -11.69 -2.09
C ALA A 347 -4.97 -10.66 -3.20
N ILE A 348 -5.39 -9.46 -2.80
CA ILE A 348 -5.54 -8.29 -3.67
C ILE A 348 -4.14 -7.73 -3.96
N ARG A 349 -3.71 -7.88 -5.21
CA ARG A 349 -2.39 -7.45 -5.72
C ARG A 349 -2.53 -6.97 -7.17
N ILE A 350 -1.50 -6.29 -7.69
CA ILE A 350 -1.42 -5.98 -9.12
C ILE A 350 -1.29 -7.27 -9.94
N THR A 351 -1.84 -7.29 -11.14
CA THR A 351 -1.81 -8.47 -12.03
C THR A 351 -0.46 -8.65 -12.70
N HIS A 352 0.19 -7.56 -13.11
CA HIS A 352 1.46 -7.56 -13.80
C HIS A 352 2.46 -6.64 -13.09
N PRO A 353 3.68 -7.11 -12.75
CA PRO A 353 4.76 -6.24 -12.29
C PRO A 353 5.12 -5.18 -13.33
N HIS A 354 5.24 -3.93 -12.88
CA HIS A 354 5.70 -2.80 -13.68
C HIS A 354 6.37 -1.76 -12.76
N CYS A 355 7.08 -0.80 -13.34
CA CYS A 355 7.75 0.25 -12.59
C CYS A 355 6.73 1.22 -11.96
N TYR A 356 7.10 1.88 -10.86
CA TYR A 356 6.21 2.82 -10.17
C TYR A 356 5.84 4.00 -11.07
N GLU A 357 6.75 4.39 -11.94
CA GLU A 357 6.63 5.53 -12.83
C GLU A 357 5.63 5.25 -13.97
N ASP A 358 5.45 3.98 -14.33
CA ASP A 358 4.46 3.54 -15.32
C ASP A 358 3.03 3.46 -14.76
N LEU A 359 2.81 3.68 -13.45
CA LEU A 359 1.49 3.51 -12.81
C LEU A 359 0.36 4.19 -13.60
N LYS A 360 0.55 5.47 -13.96
CA LYS A 360 -0.45 6.27 -14.67
C LYS A 360 -0.67 5.73 -16.08
N LYS A 361 0.42 5.47 -16.81
CA LYS A 361 0.39 4.94 -18.18
C LYS A 361 -0.33 3.59 -18.24
N VAL A 362 0.00 2.67 -17.34
CA VAL A 362 -0.63 1.35 -17.23
C VAL A 362 -2.13 1.48 -16.94
N CYS A 363 -2.54 2.40 -16.06
CA CYS A 363 -3.95 2.69 -15.84
C CYS A 363 -4.63 3.24 -17.12
N GLU A 364 -4.01 4.21 -17.80
CA GLU A 364 -4.55 4.85 -19.00
C GLU A 364 -4.71 3.87 -20.17
N GLU A 365 -3.74 2.98 -20.39
CA GLU A 365 -3.80 1.89 -21.38
C GLU A 365 -5.01 0.96 -21.16
N HIS A 366 -5.48 0.89 -19.91
CA HIS A 366 -6.66 0.12 -19.50
C HIS A 366 -7.93 0.98 -19.36
N ASN A 367 -7.93 2.21 -19.88
CA ASN A 367 -9.02 3.20 -19.77
C ASN A 367 -9.39 3.59 -18.33
N ILE A 368 -8.43 3.51 -17.41
CA ILE A 368 -8.56 4.01 -16.04
C ILE A 368 -7.89 5.38 -15.96
N THR A 369 -8.70 6.43 -16.09
CA THR A 369 -8.22 7.83 -16.11
C THR A 369 -8.63 8.64 -14.87
N ASP A 370 -9.46 8.07 -14.00
CA ASP A 370 -9.92 8.72 -12.77
C ASP A 370 -8.81 8.76 -11.72
N ILE A 371 -8.62 9.92 -11.10
CA ILE A 371 -7.57 10.14 -10.09
C ILE A 371 -7.74 9.23 -8.86
N ASP A 372 -8.97 8.94 -8.46
CA ASP A 372 -9.26 8.11 -7.29
C ASP A 372 -9.08 6.62 -7.62
N ASP A 373 -9.36 6.20 -8.85
CA ASP A 373 -8.97 4.87 -9.34
C ASP A 373 -7.44 4.70 -9.27
N LEU A 374 -6.67 5.71 -9.73
CA LEU A 374 -5.20 5.70 -9.66
C LEU A 374 -4.68 5.69 -8.21
N LYS A 375 -5.31 6.41 -7.28
CA LYS A 375 -4.95 6.39 -5.85
C LYS A 375 -5.14 5.00 -5.23
N VAL A 376 -6.26 4.35 -5.52
CA VAL A 376 -6.53 2.98 -5.03
C VAL A 376 -5.55 1.99 -5.67
N TYR A 377 -5.25 2.12 -6.96
CA TYR A 377 -4.25 1.28 -7.62
C TYR A 377 -2.85 1.47 -7.00
N THR A 378 -2.44 2.71 -6.75
CA THR A 378 -1.17 3.05 -6.11
C THR A 378 -1.06 2.44 -4.71
N LEU A 379 -2.14 2.46 -3.93
CA LEU A 379 -2.18 1.82 -2.61
C LEU A 379 -1.95 0.30 -2.71
N ILE A 380 -2.61 -0.36 -3.66
CA ILE A 380 -2.46 -1.80 -3.90
C ILE A 380 -1.05 -2.12 -4.42
N PHE A 381 -0.50 -1.29 -5.30
CA PHE A 381 0.86 -1.41 -5.82
C PHE A 381 1.90 -1.38 -4.70
N PHE A 382 1.87 -0.37 -3.83
CA PHE A 382 2.80 -0.29 -2.71
C PHE A 382 2.65 -1.46 -1.73
N ASN A 383 1.42 -1.90 -1.43
CA ASN A 383 1.21 -3.08 -0.58
C ASN A 383 1.82 -4.33 -1.21
N THR A 384 1.63 -4.52 -2.52
CA THR A 384 2.15 -5.67 -3.26
C THR A 384 3.67 -5.77 -3.11
N ILE A 385 4.40 -4.69 -3.38
CA ILE A 385 5.87 -4.67 -3.28
C ILE A 385 6.34 -4.74 -1.83
N CYS A 386 5.70 -3.98 -0.93
CA CYS A 386 6.07 -3.98 0.49
C CYS A 386 5.94 -5.37 1.11
N SER A 387 4.96 -6.17 0.68
CA SER A 387 4.78 -7.54 1.19
C SER A 387 5.99 -8.46 0.89
N GLN A 388 6.76 -8.16 -0.15
CA GLN A 388 7.96 -8.91 -0.55
C GLN A 388 9.25 -8.17 -0.15
N SER A 389 9.26 -7.58 1.05
CA SER A 389 10.38 -6.76 1.53
C SER A 389 10.85 -7.14 2.93
N LYS A 390 12.12 -6.80 3.23
CA LYS A 390 12.76 -7.01 4.54
C LYS A 390 12.03 -6.26 5.65
N ASN A 391 12.14 -6.79 6.86
CA ASN A 391 11.64 -6.15 8.08
C ASN A 391 12.30 -4.79 8.29
N ALA A 392 11.55 -3.84 8.85
CA ALA A 392 12.14 -2.65 9.44
C ALA A 392 12.71 -3.02 10.81
N ILE A 393 13.95 -2.62 11.10
CA ILE A 393 14.63 -2.95 12.36
C ILE A 393 14.71 -1.69 13.20
N TYR A 394 14.16 -1.76 14.41
CA TYR A 394 14.22 -0.72 15.41
C TYR A 394 15.12 -1.15 16.55
N GLU A 395 16.12 -0.35 16.89
CA GLU A 395 16.84 -0.51 18.14
C GLU A 395 16.04 0.16 19.26
N ASN A 396 15.50 -0.62 20.18
CA ASN A 396 14.83 -0.09 21.36
C ASN A 396 15.83 -0.04 22.51
N THR A 397 16.08 1.17 23.01
CA THR A 397 16.88 1.38 24.21
C THR A 397 15.96 1.75 25.36
N THR A 398 16.02 0.96 26.42
CA THR A 398 15.40 1.22 27.71
C THR A 398 16.48 1.64 28.69
N LEU A 399 16.32 2.80 29.31
CA LEU A 399 17.15 3.25 30.42
C LEU A 399 16.33 3.07 31.71
N ASN A 400 16.83 2.20 32.61
CA ASN A 400 16.23 1.96 33.91
C ASN A 400 16.98 2.80 34.95
N PHE A 401 16.24 3.58 35.73
CA PHE A 401 16.77 4.47 36.75
C PHE A 401 16.26 4.08 38.13
N LYS A 402 17.04 4.42 39.16
CA LYS A 402 16.62 4.44 40.55
C LYS A 402 16.63 5.89 41.05
N VAL A 403 15.49 6.32 41.57
CA VAL A 403 15.38 7.57 42.33
C VAL A 403 15.04 7.16 43.76
N LYS A 404 16.00 7.31 44.67
CA LYS A 404 15.99 6.64 45.98
C LYS A 404 15.79 5.13 45.81
N THR A 405 14.71 4.57 46.34
CA THR A 405 14.36 3.14 46.25
C THR A 405 13.37 2.83 45.14
N ARG A 406 12.91 3.84 44.38
CA ARG A 406 11.85 3.70 43.38
C ARG A 406 12.45 3.56 41.98
N SER A 407 11.81 2.71 41.17
CA SER A 407 12.22 2.47 39.80
C SER A 407 11.59 3.48 38.86
N PHE A 408 12.39 4.04 37.98
CA PHE A 408 11.97 4.91 36.89
C PHE A 408 12.49 4.38 35.56
N LYS A 409 11.84 4.72 34.46
CA LYS A 409 12.23 4.25 33.14
C LYS A 409 11.96 5.30 32.07
N CYS A 410 12.85 5.37 31.07
CA CYS A 410 12.52 5.93 29.77
C CYS A 410 12.89 4.94 28.67
N SER A 411 12.14 4.98 27.57
CA SER A 411 12.38 4.14 26.40
C SER A 411 12.37 5.01 25.15
N PHE A 412 13.34 4.80 24.27
CA PHE A 412 13.33 5.38 22.94
C PHE A 412 13.60 4.31 21.90
N SER A 413 13.16 4.58 20.68
CA SER A 413 13.26 3.66 19.55
C SER A 413 13.92 4.39 18.39
N GLN A 414 15.01 3.85 17.88
CA GLN A 414 15.70 4.37 16.72
C GLN A 414 15.55 3.40 15.56
N LEU A 415 15.17 3.91 14.39
CA LEU A 415 15.11 3.11 13.17
C LEU A 415 16.54 2.82 12.67
N LYS A 416 16.98 1.57 12.81
CA LYS A 416 18.31 1.09 12.41
C LYS A 416 18.34 0.67 10.94
N SER A 417 17.26 0.05 10.47
CA SER A 417 17.06 -0.30 9.06
C SER A 417 15.61 -0.04 8.64
N LYS A 418 15.43 0.69 7.54
CA LYS A 418 14.10 1.05 7.02
C LYS A 418 13.32 -0.18 6.50
N GLY A 419 14.00 -1.19 5.96
CA GLY A 419 13.33 -2.34 5.32
C GLY A 419 12.30 -1.89 4.29
N PHE A 420 11.10 -2.51 4.30
CA PHE A 420 9.97 -2.14 3.44
C PHE A 420 9.59 -0.64 3.48
N LYS A 421 9.90 0.09 4.56
CA LYS A 421 9.60 1.53 4.66
C LYS A 421 10.42 2.38 3.70
N ALA A 422 11.53 1.86 3.18
CA ALA A 422 12.37 2.60 2.24
C ALA A 422 11.76 2.66 0.83
N ILE A 423 10.81 1.79 0.47
CA ILE A 423 10.29 1.74 -0.92
C ILE A 423 9.73 3.11 -1.33
N LYS A 424 8.90 3.73 -0.49
CA LYS A 424 8.32 5.04 -0.81
C LYS A 424 9.42 6.11 -0.96
N ASP A 425 10.37 6.12 -0.04
CA ASP A 425 11.49 7.08 -0.05
C ASP A 425 12.37 6.88 -1.31
N LEU A 426 12.64 5.63 -1.71
CA LEU A 426 13.42 5.32 -2.91
C LEU A 426 12.73 5.82 -4.18
N GLU A 427 11.40 5.72 -4.26
CA GLU A 427 10.64 6.24 -5.39
C GLU A 427 10.58 7.78 -5.42
N GLU A 428 10.57 8.44 -4.26
CA GLU A 428 10.68 9.90 -4.17
C GLU A 428 12.11 10.39 -4.52
N GLU A 429 13.16 9.70 -4.05
CA GLU A 429 14.57 9.99 -4.35
C GLU A 429 14.86 9.89 -5.87
N LYS A 430 14.35 8.85 -6.55
CA LYS A 430 14.51 8.66 -8.01
C LYS A 430 13.93 9.84 -8.81
N LYS A 431 12.74 10.32 -8.44
CA LYS A 431 12.10 11.49 -9.08
C LYS A 431 12.94 12.76 -8.91
N LEU A 432 13.50 12.97 -7.72
CA LEU A 432 14.33 14.14 -7.43
C LEU A 432 15.61 14.14 -8.29
N VAL A 433 16.27 12.99 -8.43
CA VAL A 433 17.50 12.88 -9.25
C VAL A 433 17.20 13.08 -10.73
N ALA A 434 16.09 12.54 -11.23
CA ALA A 434 15.65 12.77 -12.60
C ALA A 434 15.50 14.26 -12.92
N SER A 435 14.91 15.01 -11.99
CA SER A 435 14.75 16.47 -12.11
C SER A 435 16.07 17.24 -12.09
N TYR A 436 17.09 16.72 -11.40
CA TYR A 436 18.41 17.35 -11.31
C TYR A 436 19.19 17.24 -12.63
N VAL A 437 19.14 16.07 -13.28
CA VAL A 437 19.91 15.80 -14.50
C VAL A 437 19.48 16.68 -15.67
N ASN A 438 18.18 16.93 -15.84
CA ASN A 438 17.67 17.79 -16.91
C ASN A 438 18.00 19.28 -16.74
N ASN A 439 17.93 19.79 -15.51
CA ASN A 439 18.08 21.21 -15.26
C ASN A 439 19.51 21.72 -15.50
N ARG A 440 20.53 20.87 -15.35
CA ARG A 440 21.94 21.27 -15.54
C ARG A 440 22.30 21.59 -17.00
N GLU A 441 21.66 20.97 -18.00
CA GLU A 441 21.88 21.33 -19.41
C GLU A 441 21.13 22.62 -19.80
N ASN A 442 19.90 22.81 -19.32
CA ASN A 442 19.15 24.04 -19.57
C ASN A 442 19.83 25.28 -18.95
N ILE A 443 20.47 25.16 -17.79
CA ILE A 443 21.21 26.26 -17.13
C ILE A 443 22.38 26.76 -17.99
N SER A 444 23.03 25.91 -18.80
CA SER A 444 24.10 26.34 -19.70
C SER A 444 23.63 27.23 -20.87
N SER A 445 22.32 27.36 -21.06
CA SER A 445 21.69 28.12 -22.14
C SER A 445 20.87 29.35 -21.68
N ILE A 446 20.75 29.57 -20.36
CA ILE A 446 19.93 30.65 -19.80
C ILE A 446 20.82 31.87 -19.51
N LYS A 447 20.50 33.00 -20.16
CA LYS A 447 21.08 34.31 -19.83
C LYS A 447 20.49 34.82 -18.52
N GLU A 448 21.38 35.36 -17.68
CA GLU A 448 21.11 35.90 -16.34
C GLU A 448 19.84 36.75 -16.28
N GLN A 449 19.05 36.53 -15.20
CA GLN A 449 17.99 37.36 -14.60
C GLN A 449 16.63 36.65 -14.43
N ASN A 450 16.55 35.70 -13.51
CA ASN A 450 15.26 35.32 -12.92
C ASN A 450 15.43 34.75 -11.50
N GLU A 451 14.99 35.47 -10.47
CA GLU A 451 15.11 35.07 -9.04
C GLU A 451 14.44 33.73 -8.73
N ILE A 452 13.36 33.38 -9.44
CA ILE A 452 12.68 32.07 -9.33
C ILE A 452 13.57 30.92 -9.83
N ALA A 453 14.43 31.18 -10.83
CA ALA A 453 15.39 30.20 -11.31
C ALA A 453 16.50 29.95 -10.28
N HIS A 454 16.89 30.96 -9.50
CA HIS A 454 17.90 30.84 -8.45
C HIS A 454 17.42 30.03 -7.24
N GLU A 455 16.15 30.17 -6.82
CA GLU A 455 15.56 29.34 -5.75
C GLU A 455 15.43 27.86 -6.20
N THR A 456 15.17 27.63 -7.49
CA THR A 456 15.12 26.29 -8.10
C THR A 456 16.51 25.64 -8.13
N ILE A 457 17.57 26.39 -8.44
CA ILE A 457 18.99 25.95 -8.36
C ILE A 457 19.39 25.63 -6.91
N ARG A 458 18.89 26.39 -5.93
CA ARG A 458 19.15 26.15 -4.50
C ARG A 458 18.54 24.84 -4.01
N LEU A 459 17.30 24.52 -4.42
CA LEU A 459 16.64 23.25 -4.11
C LEU A 459 17.26 22.06 -4.89
N GLN A 460 17.94 22.30 -6.01
CA GLN A 460 18.70 21.31 -6.78
C GLN A 460 20.04 20.92 -6.14
N SER A 461 20.44 21.56 -5.04
CA SER A 461 21.63 21.21 -4.26
C SER A 461 21.29 20.38 -3.01
N ALA A 462 20.05 19.87 -2.93
CA ALA A 462 19.55 19.11 -1.80
C ALA A 462 20.39 17.86 -1.54
N PHE A 463 20.61 17.56 -0.25
CA PHE A 463 21.44 16.46 0.23
C PHE A 463 21.10 15.12 -0.43
N GLU A 464 19.82 14.90 -0.71
CA GLU A 464 19.21 13.69 -1.26
C GLU A 464 19.73 13.35 -2.68
N VAL A 465 19.98 14.35 -3.52
CA VAL A 465 20.56 14.15 -4.86
C VAL A 465 22.01 13.67 -4.75
N TRP A 466 22.76 14.27 -3.84
CA TRP A 466 24.17 13.90 -3.60
C TRP A 466 24.28 12.53 -2.93
N ASP A 467 23.38 12.21 -2.01
CA ASP A 467 23.27 10.89 -1.37
C ASP A 467 22.94 9.78 -2.39
N PHE A 468 22.06 10.04 -3.37
CA PHE A 468 21.77 9.09 -4.44
C PHE A 468 23.03 8.75 -5.27
N PHE A 469 23.74 9.76 -5.77
CA PHE A 469 24.96 9.51 -6.56
C PHE A 469 26.08 8.84 -5.74
N GLU A 470 26.16 9.12 -4.43
CA GLU A 470 27.06 8.37 -3.56
C GLU A 470 26.63 6.90 -3.45
N LYS A 471 25.35 6.60 -3.24
CA LYS A 471 24.84 5.22 -3.17
C LYS A 471 25.24 4.45 -4.43
N LEU A 472 25.05 5.01 -5.62
CA LEU A 472 25.42 4.36 -6.89
C LEU A 472 26.90 3.95 -6.94
N VAL A 473 27.79 4.87 -6.60
CA VAL A 473 29.23 4.63 -6.69
C VAL A 473 29.76 3.75 -5.54
N SER A 474 29.11 3.81 -4.37
CA SER A 474 29.57 3.10 -3.18
C SER A 474 29.15 1.63 -3.11
N TYR A 475 27.97 1.27 -3.65
CA TYR A 475 27.46 -0.11 -3.58
C TYR A 475 27.97 -1.01 -4.71
N GLU A 476 28.13 -0.51 -5.93
CA GLU A 476 28.58 -1.35 -7.05
C GLU A 476 30.11 -1.42 -7.17
N HIS A 477 30.85 -0.33 -6.95
CA HIS A 477 32.28 -0.23 -7.34
C HIS A 477 33.21 0.40 -6.28
N SER A 478 33.16 -0.13 -5.04
CA SER A 478 34.22 -0.10 -4.03
C SER A 478 34.85 1.28 -3.72
N ILE A 479 34.27 1.96 -2.72
CA ILE A 479 34.99 2.92 -1.88
C ILE A 479 35.03 2.36 -0.46
N TYR A 480 36.23 2.01 -0.02
CA TYR A 480 36.45 1.30 1.25
C TYR A 480 35.79 1.99 2.47
N THR A 481 35.24 1.16 3.36
CA THR A 481 34.43 1.54 4.53
C THR A 481 35.29 1.82 5.76
N ASN A 482 35.91 3.00 5.83
CA ASN A 482 36.70 3.38 7.01
C ASN A 482 36.11 4.64 7.66
N ILE A 483 35.51 4.52 8.85
CA ILE A 483 34.85 5.64 9.57
C ILE A 483 35.81 6.80 9.92
N ASN A 484 37.11 6.53 9.96
CA ASN A 484 38.14 7.56 10.21
C ASN A 484 38.47 8.38 8.97
N LEU A 485 37.97 7.97 7.79
CA LEU A 485 38.11 8.70 6.56
C LEU A 485 36.88 9.59 6.31
N THR A 486 37.12 10.67 5.58
CA THR A 486 36.10 11.58 5.11
C THR A 486 35.97 11.44 3.59
N ARG A 487 34.75 11.20 3.11
CA ARG A 487 34.39 11.19 1.69
C ARG A 487 34.03 12.57 1.20
N LYS A 488 34.42 12.84 -0.04
CA LYS A 488 33.95 13.99 -0.80
C LYS A 488 33.59 13.52 -2.20
N ILE A 489 32.32 13.68 -2.55
CA ILE A 489 31.78 13.40 -3.87
C ILE A 489 31.63 14.72 -4.61
N SER A 490 32.04 14.74 -5.88
CA SER A 490 31.84 15.88 -6.75
C SER A 490 31.47 15.42 -8.15
N ILE A 491 30.39 15.95 -8.71
CA ILE A 491 30.02 15.73 -10.11
C ILE A 491 30.95 16.56 -10.98
N ILE A 492 31.79 15.88 -11.76
CA ILE A 492 32.73 16.49 -12.70
C ILE A 492 31.97 17.02 -13.91
N ASN A 493 31.14 16.17 -14.52
CA ASN A 493 30.45 16.50 -15.77
C ASN A 493 29.07 15.82 -15.82
N ILE A 494 28.13 16.44 -16.53
CA ILE A 494 26.89 15.81 -16.98
C ILE A 494 26.71 16.23 -18.44
N ALA A 495 26.48 15.27 -19.32
CA ALA A 495 26.23 15.51 -20.72
C ALA A 495 25.19 14.51 -21.24
N LEU A 496 24.14 14.98 -21.93
CA LEU A 496 23.22 14.12 -22.63
C LEU A 496 23.96 13.37 -23.74
N ILE A 497 23.83 12.05 -23.71
CA ILE A 497 24.26 11.16 -24.79
C ILE A 497 23.16 11.10 -25.85
N SER A 498 21.90 11.14 -25.42
CA SER A 498 20.72 11.11 -26.27
C SER A 498 19.54 11.81 -25.60
N LYS A 499 18.39 11.86 -26.28
CA LYS A 499 17.12 12.37 -25.72
C LYS A 499 16.62 11.58 -24.51
N THR A 500 17.20 10.42 -24.23
CA THR A 500 16.80 9.51 -23.16
C THR A 500 17.99 9.01 -22.34
N GLN A 501 19.20 9.55 -22.55
CA GLN A 501 20.38 9.09 -21.83
C GLN A 501 21.33 10.23 -21.49
N ALA A 502 21.89 10.20 -20.28
CA ALA A 502 22.89 11.14 -19.78
C ALA A 502 24.16 10.41 -19.33
N ASN A 503 25.31 10.94 -19.71
CA ASN A 503 26.61 10.58 -19.19
C ASN A 503 26.95 11.51 -18.02
N ILE A 504 27.16 10.95 -16.84
CA ILE A 504 27.47 11.67 -15.62
C ILE A 504 28.85 11.20 -15.14
N GLU A 505 29.83 12.10 -15.11
CA GLU A 505 31.14 11.79 -14.55
C GLU A 505 31.25 12.31 -13.12
N ILE A 506 31.67 11.45 -12.21
CA ILE A 506 31.75 11.72 -10.78
C ILE A 506 33.19 11.48 -10.30
N SER A 507 33.71 12.38 -9.45
CA SER A 507 34.93 12.14 -8.69
C SER A 507 34.55 11.79 -7.25
N ALA A 508 35.07 10.67 -6.76
CA ALA A 508 35.03 10.32 -5.35
C ALA A 508 36.43 10.50 -4.75
N GLN A 509 36.52 11.20 -3.61
CA GLN A 509 37.76 11.43 -2.88
C GLN A 509 37.62 10.98 -1.43
N LEU A 510 38.66 10.34 -0.89
CA LEU A 510 38.76 9.95 0.52
C LEU A 510 39.89 10.75 1.19
N PHE A 511 39.64 11.22 2.40
CA PHE A 511 40.58 12.02 3.19
C PHE A 511 40.76 11.45 4.58
N ASN A 512 41.96 11.53 5.15
CA ASN A 512 42.21 11.32 6.58
C ASN A 512 42.71 12.63 7.17
N LYS A 513 41.95 13.26 8.09
CA LYS A 513 42.31 14.54 8.70
C LYS A 513 42.87 15.54 7.66
N GLU A 514 42.11 15.73 6.58
CA GLU A 514 42.40 16.62 5.43
C GLU A 514 43.45 16.14 4.41
N LYS A 515 44.19 15.06 4.69
CA LYS A 515 45.11 14.45 3.71
C LYS A 515 44.34 13.57 2.74
N LEU A 516 44.45 13.83 1.43
CA LEU A 516 43.84 12.99 0.39
C LEU A 516 44.48 11.59 0.41
N GLU A 517 43.68 10.56 0.68
CA GLU A 517 44.10 9.16 0.76
C GLU A 517 43.72 8.38 -0.50
N SER A 518 42.60 8.69 -1.15
CA SER A 518 42.20 8.06 -2.41
C SER A 518 41.42 9.02 -3.31
N LYS A 519 41.51 8.83 -4.62
CA LYS A 519 40.72 9.55 -5.63
C LYS A 519 40.41 8.64 -6.80
N LYS A 520 39.12 8.45 -7.07
CA LYS A 520 38.61 7.67 -8.21
C LYS A 520 37.62 8.49 -9.03
N ARG A 521 37.45 8.12 -10.30
CA ARG A 521 36.44 8.67 -11.19
C ARG A 521 35.53 7.57 -11.69
N TYR A 522 34.25 7.89 -11.74
CA TYR A 522 33.19 7.01 -12.21
C TYR A 522 32.44 7.70 -13.33
N ARG A 523 31.98 6.89 -14.28
CA ARG A 523 31.02 7.28 -15.30
C ARG A 523 29.71 6.60 -14.96
N ILE A 524 28.62 7.34 -15.02
CA ILE A 524 27.26 6.83 -14.85
C ILE A 524 26.52 7.14 -16.15
N ILE A 525 26.10 6.11 -16.86
CA ILE A 525 25.18 6.25 -17.98
C ILE A 525 23.78 6.08 -17.43
N MET A 526 23.05 7.19 -17.31
CA MET A 526 21.68 7.22 -16.81
C MET A 526 20.71 7.22 -17.98
N THR A 527 19.69 6.37 -17.95
CA THR A 527 18.59 6.36 -18.92
C THR A 527 17.34 7.00 -18.31
N PHE A 528 16.64 7.82 -19.07
CA PHE A 528 15.47 8.57 -18.63
C PHE A 528 14.43 8.77 -19.76
N GLU A 529 13.20 9.08 -19.38
CA GLU A 529 12.11 9.47 -20.27
C GLU A 529 11.63 10.90 -19.96
N PHE A 530 11.10 11.60 -20.96
CA PHE A 530 10.57 12.95 -20.83
C PHE A 530 9.07 12.99 -21.15
N GLU A 531 8.27 13.41 -20.19
CA GLU A 531 6.86 13.73 -20.35
C GLU A 531 6.66 15.26 -20.32
N PRO A 532 6.19 15.90 -21.40
CA PRO A 532 5.85 17.32 -21.36
C PRO A 532 4.61 17.53 -20.48
N ILE A 533 4.73 18.38 -19.45
CA ILE A 533 3.63 18.77 -18.56
C ILE A 533 3.21 20.21 -18.88
N GLU A 534 1.91 20.47 -19.08
CA GLU A 534 1.38 21.84 -19.10
C GLU A 534 1.37 22.42 -17.68
N ILE A 535 2.01 23.58 -17.51
CA ILE A 535 2.25 24.20 -16.20
C ILE A 535 1.14 25.22 -15.91
N ASP A 536 0.34 24.97 -14.88
CA ASP A 536 -0.48 25.99 -14.22
C ASP A 536 0.39 26.81 -13.26
N THR A 537 0.59 28.08 -13.59
CA THR A 537 1.49 28.98 -12.85
C THR A 537 0.94 29.46 -11.51
N LYS A 538 -0.29 29.09 -11.13
CA LYS A 538 -0.94 29.57 -9.90
C LYS A 538 -1.05 28.53 -8.78
N SER A 539 -0.68 27.27 -9.02
CA SER A 539 -0.77 26.19 -8.03
C SER A 539 0.51 25.33 -8.02
N VAL A 540 1.57 25.83 -7.37
CA VAL A 540 2.91 25.25 -7.51
C VAL A 540 3.31 24.43 -6.26
N PRO A 541 3.77 23.17 -6.41
CA PRO A 541 5.02 22.71 -5.85
C PRO A 541 6.15 22.92 -6.88
N LEU A 542 7.27 23.48 -6.40
CA LEU A 542 8.41 23.90 -7.24
C LEU A 542 9.05 22.70 -7.96
N ASN A 543 9.27 22.88 -9.27
CA ASN A 543 10.09 22.09 -10.20
C ASN A 543 9.39 20.92 -10.96
N PRO A 544 8.65 21.22 -12.06
CA PRO A 544 8.01 20.24 -12.92
C PRO A 544 8.84 20.03 -14.19
N THR A 545 9.65 18.97 -14.27
CA THR A 545 10.41 18.70 -15.50
C THR A 545 9.91 17.49 -16.27
N GLY A 546 9.04 16.65 -15.72
CA GLY A 546 8.55 15.46 -16.44
C GLY A 546 9.66 14.47 -16.83
N PHE A 547 10.85 14.59 -16.23
CA PHE A 547 11.94 13.63 -16.41
C PHE A 547 11.76 12.47 -15.43
N ILE A 548 11.86 11.24 -15.95
CA ILE A 548 11.74 10.00 -15.18
C ILE A 548 12.99 9.16 -15.46
N VAL A 549 13.80 8.85 -14.45
CA VAL A 549 14.97 7.96 -14.61
C VAL A 549 14.49 6.52 -14.65
N THR A 550 14.72 5.84 -15.78
CA THR A 550 14.28 4.46 -16.04
C THR A 550 15.39 3.43 -15.84
N GLY A 551 16.65 3.87 -15.69
CA GLY A 551 17.77 2.99 -15.38
C GLY A 551 19.10 3.73 -15.29
N TYR A 552 20.15 3.03 -14.87
CA TYR A 552 21.52 3.54 -14.88
C TYR A 552 22.52 2.39 -14.99
N ASP A 553 23.71 2.71 -15.47
CA ASP A 553 24.89 1.84 -15.49
C ASP A 553 26.09 2.60 -14.95
N VAL A 554 26.87 1.99 -14.07
CA VAL A 554 28.02 2.63 -13.41
C VAL A 554 29.31 1.95 -13.88
N THR A 555 30.31 2.74 -14.25
CA THR A 555 31.62 2.24 -14.67
C THR A 555 32.72 3.01 -13.94
N GLU A 556 33.66 2.32 -13.29
CA GLU A 556 34.88 2.96 -12.81
C GLU A 556 35.78 3.28 -14.02
N ILE A 557 36.06 4.56 -14.24
CA ILE A 557 36.79 5.01 -15.45
C ILE A 557 38.23 5.43 -15.17
N ALA A 558 38.58 5.72 -13.90
CA ALA A 558 39.97 5.98 -13.53
C ALA A 558 40.22 5.84 -12.02
N ILE A 559 41.37 5.27 -11.66
CA ILE A 559 41.97 5.35 -10.32
C ILE A 559 43.09 6.39 -10.39
N LEU A 560 42.85 7.57 -9.80
CA LEU A 560 43.84 8.66 -9.77
C LEU A 560 44.76 8.57 -8.55
N LYS A 561 44.27 7.96 -7.47
CA LYS A 561 45.04 7.56 -6.30
C LYS A 561 44.33 6.41 -5.61
N ASP A 562 44.96 5.24 -5.59
CA ASP A 562 44.38 4.09 -4.89
C ASP A 562 44.56 4.23 -3.38
N LEU A 563 43.69 3.59 -2.61
CA LEU A 563 43.74 3.63 -1.15
C LEU A 563 44.81 2.66 -0.64
N ASP A 564 45.64 3.10 0.32
CA ASP A 564 46.58 2.20 1.01
C ASP A 564 45.87 0.99 1.64
N GLU A 565 46.43 -0.21 1.51
CA GLU A 565 45.88 -1.47 2.06
C GLU A 565 45.51 -1.39 3.55
N LYS A 566 46.34 -0.73 4.37
CA LYS A 566 46.09 -0.52 5.81
C LYS A 566 44.80 0.25 6.12
N ASN A 567 44.29 1.00 5.13
CA ASN A 567 43.09 1.82 5.24
C ASN A 567 41.87 1.14 4.58
N LYS A 568 42.06 0.01 3.88
CA LYS A 568 40.98 -0.82 3.32
C LYS A 568 40.36 -1.67 4.44
N VAL A 569 39.07 -1.49 4.70
CA VAL A 569 38.32 -2.34 5.65
C VAL A 569 37.50 -3.34 4.84
N LYS A 570 37.30 -4.56 5.37
CA LYS A 570 36.38 -5.54 4.79
C LYS A 570 34.94 -5.04 4.97
N ASP A 571 34.13 -5.23 3.93
CA ASP A 571 32.75 -4.77 3.82
C ASP A 571 31.88 -5.23 5.01
N ASP A 572 31.67 -4.33 5.97
CA ASP A 572 30.92 -4.54 7.21
C ASP A 572 29.74 -3.55 7.36
N GLY A 573 29.45 -2.77 6.31
CA GLY A 573 28.31 -1.84 6.25
C GLY A 573 28.52 -0.47 6.91
N VAL A 574 29.71 -0.15 7.46
CA VAL A 574 29.97 1.13 8.15
C VAL A 574 30.53 2.20 7.20
N LYS A 575 29.80 3.31 6.99
CA LYS A 575 30.17 4.36 6.02
C LYS A 575 31.12 5.42 6.60
N SER A 576 32.00 5.98 5.77
CA SER A 576 32.89 7.09 6.14
C SER A 576 32.17 8.45 6.03
N ARG A 577 32.62 9.48 6.77
CA ARG A 577 31.87 10.74 6.94
C ARG A 577 31.90 11.61 5.67
N ILE A 578 30.80 12.24 5.27
CA ILE A 578 30.74 13.02 4.01
C ILE A 578 31.03 14.51 4.29
N ILE A 579 31.85 15.15 3.43
CA ILE A 579 32.01 16.61 3.36
C ILE A 579 31.63 17.08 1.97
N HIS A 580 30.60 17.93 1.91
CA HIS A 580 30.15 18.60 0.69
C HIS A 580 31.00 19.85 0.45
N THR A 581 31.46 20.07 -0.78
CA THR A 581 31.97 21.39 -1.19
C THR A 581 31.25 21.83 -2.44
N GLU A 582 30.39 22.83 -2.29
CA GLU A 582 29.96 23.65 -3.40
C GLU A 582 31.21 24.30 -4.00
N LYS A 583 31.46 24.11 -5.30
CA LYS A 583 32.31 25.07 -6.01
C LYS A 583 31.56 26.39 -5.88
N LYS A 584 32.14 27.36 -5.16
CA LYS A 584 31.63 28.74 -5.17
C LYS A 584 31.52 29.15 -6.62
N ASP A 585 30.27 29.27 -7.06
CA ASP A 585 29.93 29.91 -8.30
C ASP A 585 30.53 31.33 -8.25
N PRO A 586 31.33 31.78 -9.23
CA PRO A 586 31.84 33.15 -9.27
C PRO A 586 30.75 34.21 -9.11
N HIS A 587 29.48 33.86 -9.38
CA HIS A 587 28.31 34.73 -9.20
C HIS A 587 27.82 34.84 -7.74
N MET A 588 28.28 33.98 -6.80
CA MET A 588 27.87 34.00 -5.38
C MET A 588 28.52 35.11 -4.54
N SER A 589 29.53 35.83 -5.03
CA SER A 589 30.13 36.95 -4.28
C SER A 589 29.25 38.20 -4.21
N GLN A 590 28.14 38.24 -4.95
CA GLN A 590 27.22 39.40 -4.99
C GLN A 590 26.10 39.36 -3.93
N TYR A 591 25.98 38.30 -3.13
CA TYR A 591 24.81 38.05 -2.27
C TYR A 591 25.05 38.20 -0.77
N LYS A 592 25.77 39.25 -0.33
CA LYS A 592 26.04 39.45 1.11
C LYS A 592 24.92 40.11 1.93
N ASP A 593 23.87 40.67 1.32
CA ASP A 593 22.96 41.60 2.02
C ASP A 593 21.49 41.16 2.14
N VAL A 594 21.16 39.87 2.09
CA VAL A 594 19.76 39.41 2.29
C VAL A 594 19.64 38.43 3.46
N LYS A 595 20.10 38.88 4.64
CA LYS A 595 19.83 38.23 5.92
C LYS A 595 19.37 39.28 6.94
N GLU A 596 18.20 39.87 6.70
CA GLU A 596 17.39 40.49 7.75
C GLU A 596 15.97 40.68 7.22
N GLN A 597 15.12 39.65 7.44
CA GLN A 597 13.69 39.75 7.74
C GLN A 597 13.13 38.39 8.16
#